data_AF-A0A961Y668-F1
#
_entry.id   AF-A0A961Y668-F1
#
_cell.length_a   1.000
_cell.length_b   1.000
_cell.length_c   1.000
_cell.angle_alpha   90.00
_cell.angle_beta   90.00
_cell.angle_gamma   90.00
#
_symmetry.space_group_name_H-M   'P 1'
#
loop_
_entity.id
_entity.type
_entity.pdbx_description
1 polymer ?
#
loop_
_entity_poly.entity_id
_entity_poly.type
_entity_poly.pdbx_seq_one_letter_code
_entity_poly.pdbx_strand_id
1 'polypeptide(L)'
;MAILLITHDLGIVRKVADRVCVMSGGEIVEAGTTKRVFEKPKHAYTRHLMSAEPKGRPQPLDTSAPVVMQGDDVKVWFPIKRGFFRSTVDHIKAVDGIDVTVRSGQTLGVVGESGSGKTTLGLALTRMISSQGRIAFDGKPIDDKSFKQMRPLRKDIQIVFQDPYGSLSPRMSIADIVSEGLNVHGAGLSHSDRRQRVAAALEEVGLDPATMDRYPHEFSGGQRQRIAVARALVLQPRFVMLDEPTSALDMSVQAQIVDLLRDLQKKRDLAYLFISHDLKVVRALANEIIVMRMGQVVESGPADQVFDHPKTDYTKALMAAAFDIEAAPEGVVSQ
;
A
#
# COMPACT_ATOMS: atom_id res chain seq x y z
N MET A 1 -14.45 -35.15 -10.43
CA MET A 1 -14.83 -33.72 -10.45
C MET A 1 -13.67 -32.95 -11.04
N ALA A 2 -13.90 -32.05 -12.01
CA ALA A 2 -12.84 -31.23 -12.61
C ALA A 2 -13.12 -29.76 -12.27
N ILE A 3 -12.07 -29.03 -11.88
CA ILE A 3 -12.15 -27.61 -11.52
C ILE A 3 -11.25 -26.85 -12.50
N LEU A 4 -11.79 -25.82 -13.14
CA LEU A 4 -11.01 -24.84 -13.88
C LEU A 4 -10.80 -23.62 -12.99
N LEU A 5 -9.57 -23.41 -12.54
CA LEU A 5 -9.17 -22.24 -11.74
C LEU A 5 -8.56 -21.17 -12.65
N ILE A 6 -9.08 -19.95 -12.59
CA ILE A 6 -8.52 -18.78 -13.29
C ILE A 6 -8.01 -17.83 -12.21
N THR A 7 -6.69 -17.64 -12.14
CA THR A 7 -6.04 -16.76 -11.16
C THR A 7 -4.72 -16.22 -11.71
N HIS A 8 -4.29 -15.08 -11.18
CA HIS A 8 -2.96 -14.51 -11.41
C HIS A 8 -1.95 -14.91 -10.31
N ASP A 9 -2.41 -15.58 -9.25
CA ASP A 9 -1.58 -16.04 -8.14
C ASP A 9 -0.90 -17.37 -8.47
N LEU A 10 0.40 -17.29 -8.79
CA LEU A 10 1.22 -18.45 -9.11
C LEU A 10 1.44 -19.39 -7.90
N GLY A 11 1.34 -18.89 -6.67
CA GLY A 11 1.45 -19.70 -5.45
C GLY A 11 0.29 -20.67 -5.32
N ILE A 12 -0.94 -20.18 -5.53
CA ILE A 12 -2.15 -21.02 -5.52
C ILE A 12 -2.07 -22.06 -6.64
N VAL A 13 -1.70 -21.64 -7.86
CA VAL A 13 -1.57 -22.55 -9.00
C VAL A 13 -0.56 -23.66 -8.71
N ARG A 14 0.58 -23.33 -8.10
CA ARG A 14 1.64 -24.28 -7.75
C ARG A 14 1.16 -25.40 -6.82
N LYS A 15 0.19 -25.10 -5.94
CA LYS A 15 -0.30 -26.03 -4.93
C LYS A 15 -1.54 -26.80 -5.33
N VAL A 16 -2.47 -26.15 -6.02
CA VAL A 16 -3.83 -26.68 -6.21
C VAL A 16 -4.02 -27.30 -7.59
N ALA A 17 -3.27 -26.86 -8.59
CA ALA A 17 -3.46 -27.32 -9.97
C ALA A 17 -2.59 -28.53 -10.32
N ASP A 18 -3.15 -29.51 -11.03
CA ASP A 18 -2.38 -30.59 -11.67
C ASP A 18 -1.73 -30.13 -13.00
N ARG A 19 -2.46 -29.26 -13.72
CA ARG A 19 -2.09 -28.73 -15.03
C ARG A 19 -2.27 -27.22 -15.08
N VAL A 20 -1.37 -26.57 -15.82
CA VAL A 20 -1.33 -25.12 -15.96
C VAL A 20 -1.34 -24.76 -17.44
N CYS A 21 -2.13 -23.74 -17.78
CA CYS A 21 -2.10 -23.06 -19.07
C CYS A 21 -1.79 -21.58 -18.78
N VAL A 22 -0.68 -21.09 -19.33
CA VAL A 22 -0.28 -19.68 -19.27
C VAL A 22 -0.78 -19.01 -20.54
N MET A 23 -1.51 -17.91 -20.38
CA MET A 23 -2.07 -17.15 -21.48
C MET A 23 -1.45 -15.75 -21.56
N SER A 24 -1.22 -15.26 -22.78
CA SER A 24 -0.78 -13.90 -23.06
C SER A 24 -1.34 -13.46 -24.41
N GLY A 25 -1.84 -12.22 -24.51
CA GLY A 25 -2.38 -11.70 -25.77
C GLY A 25 -3.60 -12.46 -26.31
N GLY A 26 -4.34 -13.16 -25.44
CA GLY A 26 -5.48 -13.99 -25.83
C GLY A 26 -5.13 -15.42 -26.26
N GLU A 27 -3.85 -15.80 -26.28
CA GLU A 27 -3.39 -17.13 -26.69
C GLU A 27 -2.76 -17.89 -25.52
N ILE A 28 -2.86 -19.23 -25.55
CA ILE A 28 -2.12 -20.10 -24.63
C ILE A 28 -0.68 -20.17 -25.13
N VAL A 29 0.23 -19.52 -24.41
CA VAL A 29 1.66 -19.46 -24.76
C VAL A 29 2.47 -20.60 -24.15
N GLU A 30 1.99 -21.23 -23.09
CA GLU A 30 2.60 -22.43 -22.51
C GLU A 30 1.56 -23.27 -21.76
N ALA A 31 1.58 -24.59 -21.94
CA ALA A 31 0.72 -25.51 -21.18
C ALA A 31 1.47 -26.78 -20.75
N GLY A 32 1.15 -27.33 -19.59
CA GLY A 32 1.79 -28.56 -19.11
C GLY A 32 1.36 -28.95 -17.70
N THR A 33 2.05 -29.94 -17.11
CA THR A 33 1.93 -30.20 -15.68
C THR A 33 2.48 -29.02 -14.89
N THR A 34 1.90 -28.75 -13.72
CA THR A 34 2.34 -27.66 -12.84
C THR A 34 3.84 -27.73 -12.57
N LYS A 35 4.35 -28.91 -12.21
CA LYS A 35 5.78 -29.14 -12.01
C LYS A 35 6.64 -28.71 -13.21
N ARG A 36 6.25 -29.12 -14.43
CA ARG A 36 7.01 -28.79 -15.66
C ARG A 36 7.05 -27.29 -15.91
N VAL A 37 5.89 -26.63 -15.82
CA VAL A 37 5.74 -25.20 -16.15
C VAL A 37 6.48 -24.32 -15.15
N PHE A 38 6.50 -24.69 -13.86
CA PHE A 38 7.18 -23.93 -12.81
C PHE A 38 8.69 -24.20 -12.74
N GLU A 39 9.15 -25.45 -12.90
CA GLU A 39 10.58 -25.79 -12.80
C GLU A 39 11.36 -25.51 -14.09
N LYS A 40 10.73 -25.71 -15.25
CA LYS A 40 11.37 -25.56 -16.57
C LYS A 40 10.46 -24.79 -17.55
N PRO A 41 10.11 -23.53 -17.23
CA PRO A 41 9.34 -22.67 -18.12
C PRO A 41 10.08 -22.48 -19.46
N LYS A 42 9.39 -22.77 -20.57
CA LYS A 42 9.97 -22.62 -21.92
C LYS A 42 9.69 -21.25 -22.51
N HIS A 43 8.48 -20.73 -22.34
CA HIS A 43 8.06 -19.49 -22.97
C HIS A 43 8.65 -18.28 -22.23
N ALA A 44 9.07 -17.24 -22.98
CA ALA A 44 9.69 -16.05 -22.40
C ALA A 44 8.76 -15.36 -21.39
N TYR A 45 7.47 -15.25 -21.71
CA TYR A 45 6.46 -14.70 -20.80
C TYR A 45 6.29 -15.53 -19.51
N THR A 46 6.28 -16.87 -19.60
CA THR A 46 6.22 -17.72 -18.40
C THR A 46 7.46 -17.50 -17.52
N ARG A 47 8.65 -17.46 -18.11
CA ARG A 47 9.90 -17.16 -17.37
C ARG A 47 9.82 -15.81 -16.68
N HIS A 48 9.31 -14.80 -17.37
CA HIS A 48 9.10 -13.46 -16.85
C HIS A 48 8.18 -13.49 -15.63
N LEU A 49 6.98 -14.08 -15.76
CA LEU A 49 6.02 -14.24 -14.66
C LEU A 49 6.61 -14.97 -13.43
N MET A 50 7.34 -16.07 -13.65
CA MET A 50 7.98 -16.82 -12.56
C MET A 50 9.10 -16.03 -11.87
N SER A 51 9.76 -15.14 -12.61
CA SER A 51 10.84 -14.30 -12.07
C SER A 51 10.35 -13.04 -11.36
N ALA A 52 9.06 -12.72 -11.50
CA ALA A 52 8.42 -11.46 -11.13
C ALA A 52 7.98 -11.36 -9.67
N GLU A 53 8.49 -12.20 -8.78
CA GLU A 53 8.28 -11.98 -7.34
C GLU A 53 8.95 -10.66 -6.90
N PRO A 54 8.30 -9.85 -6.04
CA PRO A 54 8.93 -8.69 -5.42
C PRO A 54 10.25 -9.08 -4.76
N LYS A 55 11.36 -8.50 -5.21
CA LYS A 55 12.71 -8.81 -4.74
C LYS A 55 13.34 -7.61 -4.05
N GLY A 56 14.29 -7.92 -3.18
CA GLY A 56 15.13 -6.94 -2.51
C GLY A 56 14.77 -6.73 -1.05
N ARG A 57 15.47 -5.78 -0.45
CA ARG A 57 15.26 -5.31 0.92
C ARG A 57 15.22 -3.78 0.89
N PRO A 58 14.53 -3.14 1.84
CA PRO A 58 14.67 -1.70 2.01
C PRO A 58 16.12 -1.31 2.26
N GLN A 59 16.45 -0.03 2.07
CA GLN A 59 17.72 0.47 2.56
C GLN A 59 17.78 0.38 4.08
N PRO A 60 18.96 0.19 4.68
CA PRO A 60 19.12 0.19 6.13
C PRO A 60 18.49 1.46 6.73
N LEU A 61 17.74 1.29 7.81
CA LEU A 61 17.11 2.41 8.51
C LEU A 61 18.19 3.26 9.20
N ASP A 62 18.25 4.55 8.88
CA ASP A 62 18.99 5.51 9.67
C ASP A 62 18.17 5.90 10.90
N THR A 63 18.55 5.38 12.06
CA THR A 63 17.85 5.68 13.33
C THR A 63 18.02 7.12 13.79
N SER A 64 19.01 7.84 13.25
CA SER A 64 19.26 9.26 13.53
C SER A 64 18.40 10.20 12.66
N ALA A 65 17.78 9.69 11.61
CA ALA A 65 16.88 10.45 10.75
C ALA A 65 15.70 11.03 11.55
N PRO A 66 15.22 12.24 11.19
CA PRO A 66 14.15 12.88 11.92
C PRO A 66 12.85 12.10 11.83
N VAL A 67 12.09 12.10 12.93
CA VAL A 67 10.73 11.57 12.97
C VAL A 67 9.81 12.49 12.15
N VAL A 68 9.14 11.91 11.15
CA VAL A 68 8.22 12.61 10.25
C VAL A 68 6.78 12.46 10.72
N MET A 69 6.37 11.24 11.11
CA MET A 69 5.02 10.96 11.62
C MET A 69 5.12 10.19 12.94
N GLN A 70 4.37 10.63 13.95
CA GLN A 70 4.28 9.97 15.25
C GLN A 70 2.83 9.90 15.70
N GLY A 71 2.43 8.76 16.25
CA GLY A 71 1.18 8.58 16.96
C GLY A 71 1.47 7.95 18.32
N ASP A 72 0.94 8.51 19.40
CA ASP A 72 1.07 7.98 20.75
C ASP A 72 -0.33 7.71 21.32
N ASP A 73 -0.59 6.48 21.76
CA ASP A 73 -1.90 5.99 22.25
C ASP A 73 -3.06 6.27 21.26
N VAL A 74 -2.84 6.05 19.97
CA VAL A 74 -3.85 6.33 18.94
C VAL A 74 -5.06 5.41 19.12
N LYS A 75 -6.27 5.99 19.15
CA LYS A 75 -7.55 5.26 19.30
C LYS A 75 -8.60 5.76 18.31
N VAL A 76 -9.31 4.83 17.69
CA VAL A 76 -10.48 5.11 16.83
C VAL A 76 -11.58 4.12 17.16
N TRP A 77 -12.64 4.62 17.78
CA TRP A 77 -13.76 3.83 18.25
C TRP A 77 -15.04 4.32 17.57
N PHE A 78 -15.72 3.43 16.85
CA PHE A 78 -16.95 3.75 16.14
C PHE A 78 -18.17 3.39 17.01
N PRO A 79 -19.11 4.33 17.26
CA PRO A 79 -20.24 4.05 18.13
C PRO A 79 -21.22 3.08 17.46
N ILE A 80 -21.61 2.04 18.19
CA ILE A 80 -22.73 1.17 17.84
C ILE A 80 -24.00 1.84 18.36
N LYS A 81 -24.89 2.23 17.44
CA LYS A 81 -26.18 2.86 17.76
C LYS A 81 -27.30 1.85 17.65
N ARG A 82 -28.15 1.72 18.67
CA ARG A 82 -29.34 0.86 18.67
C ARG A 82 -30.57 1.60 19.19
N GLY A 83 -31.76 1.08 18.83
CA GLY A 83 -33.05 1.60 19.26
C GLY A 83 -33.56 2.81 18.46
N PHE A 84 -34.82 3.18 18.71
CA PHE A 84 -35.52 4.26 17.99
C PHE A 84 -34.85 5.63 18.18
N PHE A 85 -34.23 5.87 19.33
CA PHE A 85 -33.52 7.12 19.66
C PHE A 85 -32.03 7.13 19.25
N ARG A 86 -31.52 6.07 18.60
CA ARG A 86 -30.12 5.94 18.16
C ARG A 86 -29.07 6.25 19.25
N SER A 87 -29.31 5.86 20.50
CA SER A 87 -28.35 5.97 21.59
C SER A 87 -27.13 5.07 21.34
N THR A 88 -25.94 5.54 21.69
CA THR A 88 -24.71 4.74 21.66
C THR A 88 -24.78 3.69 22.75
N VAL A 89 -24.70 2.41 22.39
CA VAL A 89 -24.77 1.28 23.33
C VAL A 89 -23.45 0.55 23.50
N ASP A 90 -22.53 0.70 22.55
CA ASP A 90 -21.21 0.06 22.53
C ASP A 90 -20.30 0.77 21.51
N HIS A 91 -19.03 0.36 21.39
CA HIS A 91 -18.10 0.84 20.39
C HIS A 91 -17.35 -0.29 19.67
N ILE A 92 -17.24 -0.19 18.35
CA ILE A 92 -16.28 -0.97 17.58
C ILE A 92 -14.92 -0.30 17.69
N LYS A 93 -14.00 -0.95 18.39
CA LYS A 93 -12.63 -0.48 18.59
C LYS A 93 -11.77 -0.85 17.37
N ALA A 94 -11.85 -0.04 16.32
CA ALA A 94 -11.09 -0.29 15.10
C ALA A 94 -9.58 -0.04 15.27
N VAL A 95 -9.20 0.86 16.18
CA VAL A 95 -7.82 1.10 16.62
C VAL A 95 -7.87 1.37 18.12
N ASP A 96 -7.06 0.68 18.92
CA ASP A 96 -7.13 0.73 20.37
C ASP A 96 -5.74 0.80 21.04
N GLY A 97 -5.19 2.03 21.12
CA GLY A 97 -3.96 2.31 21.86
C GLY A 97 -2.71 1.89 21.10
N ILE A 98 -2.57 2.39 19.86
CA ILE A 98 -1.43 2.05 19.00
C ILE A 98 -0.41 3.19 19.01
N ASP A 99 0.84 2.85 19.32
CA ASP A 99 2.00 3.72 19.15
C ASP A 99 2.65 3.47 17.79
N VAL A 100 2.97 4.56 17.08
CA VAL A 100 3.58 4.54 15.75
C VAL A 100 4.64 5.60 15.64
N THR A 101 5.79 5.26 15.07
CA THR A 101 6.80 6.25 14.68
C THR A 101 7.34 5.92 13.28
N VAL A 102 7.35 6.93 12.40
CA VAL A 102 7.91 6.82 11.05
C VAL A 102 8.90 7.95 10.82
N ARG A 103 10.13 7.61 10.45
CA ARG A 103 11.25 8.52 10.16
C ARG A 103 11.35 8.84 8.68
N SER A 104 12.10 9.89 8.37
CA SER A 104 12.50 10.19 6.98
C SER A 104 13.22 8.98 6.39
N GLY A 105 12.88 8.61 5.15
CA GLY A 105 13.45 7.45 4.47
C GLY A 105 13.04 6.09 5.05
N GLN A 106 12.13 6.05 6.04
CA GLN A 106 11.62 4.80 6.61
C GLN A 106 10.32 4.38 5.92
N THR A 107 10.21 3.09 5.61
CA THR A 107 8.91 2.44 5.38
C THR A 107 8.52 1.65 6.60
N LEU A 108 7.38 2.00 7.19
CA LEU A 108 6.70 1.20 8.20
C LEU A 108 5.59 0.38 7.53
N GLY A 109 5.75 -0.94 7.53
CA GLY A 109 4.72 -1.88 7.08
C GLY A 109 3.63 -2.07 8.13
N VAL A 110 2.37 -2.06 7.74
CA VAL A 110 1.24 -2.40 8.61
C VAL A 110 0.50 -3.56 7.97
N VAL A 111 0.51 -4.70 8.65
CA VAL A 111 -0.05 -5.97 8.15
C VAL A 111 -1.04 -6.56 9.13
N GLY A 112 -1.80 -7.55 8.67
CA GLY A 112 -2.84 -8.22 9.43
C GLY A 112 -4.05 -8.51 8.56
N GLU A 113 -5.00 -9.28 9.10
CA GLU A 113 -6.20 -9.68 8.39
C GLU A 113 -7.08 -8.52 7.93
N SER A 114 -7.97 -8.81 6.97
CA SER A 114 -9.03 -7.86 6.59
C SER A 114 -9.84 -7.46 7.84
N GLY A 115 -10.11 -6.17 8.00
CA GLY A 115 -10.82 -5.66 9.18
C GLY A 115 -9.97 -5.48 10.45
N SER A 116 -8.67 -5.74 10.44
CA SER A 116 -7.82 -5.59 11.64
C SER A 116 -7.55 -4.16 12.11
N GLY A 117 -7.95 -3.14 11.33
CA GLY A 117 -7.79 -1.72 11.68
C GLY A 117 -6.70 -0.95 10.93
N LYS A 118 -6.00 -1.58 9.98
CA LYS A 118 -4.84 -0.99 9.26
C LYS A 118 -5.15 0.33 8.55
N THR A 119 -6.16 0.33 7.67
CA THR A 119 -6.62 1.54 6.97
C THR A 119 -7.11 2.60 7.97
N THR A 120 -7.80 2.19 9.04
CA THR A 120 -8.26 3.11 10.08
C THR A 120 -7.10 3.80 10.79
N LEU A 121 -6.02 3.08 11.11
CA LEU A 121 -4.80 3.64 11.68
C LEU A 121 -4.17 4.67 10.74
N GLY A 122 -4.00 4.34 9.46
CA GLY A 122 -3.45 5.27 8.48
C GLY A 122 -4.30 6.54 8.30
N LEU A 123 -5.62 6.38 8.21
CA LEU A 123 -6.56 7.51 8.12
C LEU A 123 -6.55 8.38 9.40
N ALA A 124 -6.34 7.79 10.56
CA ALA A 124 -6.22 8.52 11.83
C ALA A 124 -4.93 9.35 11.87
N LEU A 125 -3.78 8.74 11.58
CA LEU A 125 -2.47 9.40 11.53
C LEU A 125 -2.46 10.56 10.53
N THR A 126 -3.10 10.37 9.38
CA THR A 126 -3.25 11.43 8.37
C THR A 126 -4.35 12.44 8.69
N ARG A 127 -5.02 12.36 9.85
CA ARG A 127 -6.14 13.25 10.25
C ARG A 127 -7.24 13.33 9.18
N MET A 128 -7.53 12.22 8.51
CA MET A 128 -8.69 12.08 7.62
C MET A 128 -9.95 11.70 8.40
N ILE A 129 -9.78 11.07 9.56
CA ILE A 129 -10.84 10.75 10.52
C ILE A 129 -10.47 11.27 11.91
N SER A 130 -11.47 11.43 12.78
CA SER A 130 -11.25 11.75 14.19
C SER A 130 -10.65 10.56 14.94
N SER A 131 -9.77 10.87 15.88
CA SER A 131 -9.08 9.90 16.73
C SER A 131 -8.80 10.51 18.11
N GLN A 132 -8.51 9.65 19.08
CA GLN A 132 -7.90 10.04 20.35
C GLN A 132 -6.43 9.65 20.35
N GLY A 133 -5.66 10.16 21.31
CA GLY A 133 -4.20 10.02 21.34
C GLY A 133 -3.50 11.21 20.67
N ARG A 134 -2.19 11.32 20.90
CA ARG A 134 -1.36 12.38 20.34
C ARG A 134 -0.95 11.98 18.93
N ILE A 135 -1.03 12.91 17.98
CA ILE A 135 -0.50 12.71 16.63
C ILE A 135 0.37 13.90 16.31
N ALA A 136 1.64 13.65 15.96
CA ALA A 136 2.58 14.69 15.60
C ALA A 136 3.16 14.47 14.19
N PHE A 137 3.27 15.56 13.43
CA PHE A 137 3.92 15.59 12.13
C PHE A 137 5.10 16.57 12.20
N ASP A 138 6.29 16.11 11.82
CA ASP A 138 7.56 16.85 11.97
C ASP A 138 7.75 17.42 13.39
N GLY A 139 7.47 16.59 14.40
CA GLY A 139 7.55 16.95 15.82
C GLY A 139 6.46 17.89 16.33
N LYS A 140 5.54 18.36 15.47
CA LYS A 140 4.46 19.29 15.84
C LYS A 140 3.14 18.54 16.00
N PRO A 141 2.41 18.71 17.12
CA PRO A 141 1.07 18.14 17.28
C PRO A 141 0.11 18.59 16.17
N ILE A 142 -0.72 17.65 15.71
CA ILE A 142 -1.76 17.83 14.70
C ILE A 142 -3.11 17.19 15.08
N ASP A 143 -3.18 16.50 16.22
CA ASP A 143 -4.38 15.83 16.73
C ASP A 143 -5.54 16.81 16.98
N ASP A 144 -5.25 18.01 17.48
CA ASP A 144 -6.24 19.05 17.78
C ASP A 144 -6.58 19.99 16.60
N LYS A 145 -5.88 19.83 15.46
CA LYS A 145 -6.05 20.75 14.32
C LYS A 145 -7.41 20.59 13.65
N SER A 146 -8.07 21.73 13.46
CA SER A 146 -9.24 21.85 12.60
C SER A 146 -8.91 21.56 11.14
N PHE A 147 -9.95 21.31 10.33
CA PHE A 147 -9.81 21.13 8.88
C PHE A 147 -9.03 22.27 8.20
N LYS A 148 -9.29 23.53 8.60
CA LYS A 148 -8.60 24.71 8.06
C LYS A 148 -7.12 24.74 8.45
N GLN A 149 -6.78 24.34 9.67
CA GLN A 149 -5.39 24.25 10.15
C GLN A 149 -4.63 23.07 9.55
N MET A 150 -5.33 22.00 9.15
CA MET A 150 -4.74 20.87 8.45
C MET A 150 -4.46 21.18 6.98
N ARG A 151 -5.24 22.06 6.34
CA ARG A 151 -5.11 22.36 4.90
C ARG A 151 -3.66 22.66 4.47
N PRO A 152 -2.86 23.52 5.14
CA PRO A 152 -1.48 23.78 4.74
C PRO A 152 -0.56 22.56 4.81
N LEU A 153 -0.85 21.59 5.70
CA LEU A 153 -0.06 20.37 5.88
C LEU A 153 -0.40 19.29 4.86
N ARG A 154 -1.55 19.40 4.18
CA ARG A 154 -1.98 18.38 3.20
C ARG A 154 -0.97 18.21 2.08
N LYS A 155 -0.25 19.26 1.66
CA LYS A 155 0.81 19.11 0.65
C LYS A 155 1.96 18.17 1.09
N ASP A 156 2.21 18.10 2.40
CA ASP A 156 3.32 17.35 2.98
C ASP A 156 2.89 15.92 3.41
N ILE A 157 1.58 15.69 3.55
CA ILE A 157 0.94 14.43 3.97
C ILE A 157 -0.02 13.96 2.87
N GLN A 158 0.41 12.96 2.10
CA GLN A 158 -0.34 12.44 0.95
C GLN A 158 -0.80 11.00 1.16
N ILE A 159 -1.84 10.60 0.41
CA ILE A 159 -2.42 9.26 0.47
C ILE A 159 -2.55 8.72 -0.95
N VAL A 160 -2.11 7.48 -1.14
CA VAL A 160 -2.39 6.65 -2.32
C VAL A 160 -3.36 5.56 -1.87
N PHE A 161 -4.60 5.66 -2.33
CA PHE A 161 -5.69 4.75 -1.96
C PHE A 161 -5.60 3.42 -2.73
N GLN A 162 -6.25 2.40 -2.15
CA GLN A 162 -6.31 1.03 -2.67
C GLN A 162 -6.86 0.92 -4.10
N ASP A 163 -7.88 1.72 -4.42
CA ASP A 163 -8.53 1.69 -5.72
C ASP A 163 -8.07 2.87 -6.62
N PRO A 164 -7.14 2.65 -7.56
CA PRO A 164 -6.81 3.67 -8.55
C PRO A 164 -8.02 3.99 -9.46
N TYR A 165 -8.97 3.07 -9.66
CA TYR A 165 -10.15 3.32 -10.49
C TYR A 165 -11.11 4.31 -9.83
N GLY A 166 -11.41 4.12 -8.56
CA GLY A 166 -12.24 5.03 -7.77
C GLY A 166 -11.59 6.39 -7.50
N SER A 167 -10.25 6.44 -7.44
CA SER A 167 -9.54 7.68 -7.13
C SER A 167 -9.16 8.53 -8.34
N LEU A 168 -9.22 8.01 -9.57
CA LEU A 168 -8.94 8.77 -10.80
C LEU A 168 -10.25 9.11 -11.52
N SER A 169 -10.61 10.40 -11.56
CA SER A 169 -11.83 10.84 -12.24
C SER A 169 -11.77 10.51 -13.74
N PRO A 170 -12.71 9.72 -14.30
CA PRO A 170 -12.68 9.33 -15.71
C PRO A 170 -12.98 10.50 -16.66
N ARG A 171 -13.44 11.65 -16.12
CA ARG A 171 -13.79 12.86 -16.87
C ARG A 171 -12.64 13.86 -16.97
N MET A 172 -11.52 13.57 -16.33
CA MET A 172 -10.36 14.46 -16.25
C MET A 172 -9.18 13.84 -16.99
N SER A 173 -8.36 14.67 -17.63
CA SER A 173 -7.09 14.22 -18.20
C SER A 173 -6.11 13.84 -17.09
N ILE A 174 -5.04 13.10 -17.42
CA ILE A 174 -3.98 12.82 -16.45
C ILE A 174 -3.34 14.11 -15.94
N ALA A 175 -3.18 15.12 -16.80
CA ALA A 175 -2.65 16.43 -16.42
C ALA A 175 -3.55 17.12 -15.39
N ASP A 176 -4.86 17.07 -15.58
CA ASP A 176 -5.81 17.64 -14.62
C ASP A 176 -5.75 16.90 -13.28
N ILE A 177 -5.77 15.57 -13.30
CA ILE A 177 -5.75 14.74 -12.09
C ILE A 177 -4.47 14.95 -11.28
N VAL A 178 -3.31 14.91 -11.95
CA VAL A 178 -2.02 15.09 -11.27
C VAL A 178 -1.87 16.55 -10.80
N SER A 179 -2.45 17.53 -11.50
CA SER A 179 -2.35 18.94 -11.09
C SER A 179 -3.35 19.39 -10.02
N GLU A 180 -4.33 18.57 -9.62
CA GLU A 180 -5.34 18.95 -8.61
C GLU A 180 -4.71 19.50 -7.33
N GLY A 181 -3.70 18.79 -6.81
CA GLY A 181 -2.95 19.24 -5.63
C GLY A 181 -2.27 20.60 -5.84
N LEU A 182 -1.64 20.78 -7.01
CA LEU A 182 -0.97 22.04 -7.38
C LEU A 182 -1.96 23.21 -7.50
N ASN A 183 -3.20 22.95 -7.93
CA ASN A 183 -4.22 23.99 -8.00
C ASN A 183 -4.59 24.54 -6.62
N VAL A 184 -4.52 23.70 -5.58
CA VAL A 184 -4.87 24.07 -4.19
C VAL A 184 -3.66 24.62 -3.43
N HIS A 185 -2.47 24.06 -3.64
CA HIS A 185 -1.27 24.35 -2.82
C HIS A 185 -0.18 25.14 -3.56
N GLY A 186 -0.24 25.21 -4.89
CA GLY A 186 0.71 25.92 -5.76
C GLY A 186 0.24 27.32 -6.13
N ALA A 187 -0.10 28.13 -5.14
CA ALA A 187 -0.45 29.54 -5.37
C ALA A 187 0.71 30.25 -6.09
N GLY A 188 0.42 30.90 -7.22
CA GLY A 188 1.42 31.60 -8.04
C GLY A 188 2.04 30.79 -9.17
N LEU A 189 1.76 29.48 -9.29
CA LEU A 189 2.19 28.71 -10.46
C LEU A 189 1.38 29.08 -11.70
N SER A 190 2.06 29.39 -12.80
CA SER A 190 1.41 29.52 -14.10
C SER A 190 0.92 28.17 -14.61
N HIS A 191 0.06 28.18 -15.63
CA HIS A 191 -0.39 26.95 -16.28
C HIS A 191 0.80 26.14 -16.85
N SER A 192 1.80 26.82 -17.42
CA SER A 192 3.01 26.19 -17.94
C SER A 192 3.81 25.52 -16.83
N ASP A 193 3.99 26.19 -15.69
CA ASP A 193 4.74 25.63 -14.55
C ASP A 193 4.04 24.39 -13.98
N ARG A 194 2.70 24.39 -13.94
CA ARG A 194 1.92 23.23 -13.50
C ARG A 194 2.12 22.05 -14.44
N ARG A 195 2.02 22.26 -15.76
CA ARG A 195 2.27 21.20 -16.75
C ARG A 195 3.69 20.66 -16.69
N GLN A 196 4.69 21.51 -16.44
CA GLN A 196 6.06 21.06 -16.26
C GLN A 196 6.23 20.18 -15.00
N ARG A 197 5.60 20.56 -13.88
CA ARG A 197 5.61 19.73 -12.66
C ARG A 197 4.88 18.40 -12.84
N VAL A 198 3.75 18.40 -13.57
CA VAL A 198 3.05 17.18 -13.96
C VAL A 198 3.96 16.29 -14.81
N ALA A 199 4.60 16.85 -15.84
CA ALA A 199 5.51 16.12 -16.71
C ALA A 199 6.65 15.46 -15.91
N ALA A 200 7.29 16.21 -15.01
CA ALA A 200 8.34 15.69 -14.14
C ALA A 200 7.84 14.57 -13.20
N ALA A 201 6.62 14.71 -12.65
CA ALA A 201 6.02 13.68 -11.81
C ALA A 201 5.68 12.40 -12.59
N LEU A 202 5.20 12.53 -13.83
CA LEU A 202 4.94 11.40 -14.73
C LEU A 202 6.24 10.66 -15.10
N GLU A 203 7.27 11.41 -15.48
CA GLU A 203 8.58 10.84 -15.80
C GLU A 203 9.18 10.08 -14.61
N GLU A 204 9.05 10.63 -13.40
CA GLU A 204 9.56 10.01 -12.19
C GLU A 204 8.85 8.71 -11.82
N VAL A 205 7.57 8.55 -12.20
CA VAL A 205 6.86 7.27 -12.06
C VAL A 205 7.01 6.37 -13.30
N GLY A 206 7.88 6.72 -14.25
CA GLY A 206 8.16 5.94 -15.46
C GLY A 206 7.04 5.98 -16.50
N LEU A 207 6.31 7.09 -16.60
CA LEU A 207 5.31 7.35 -17.64
C LEU A 207 5.81 8.43 -18.58
N ASP A 208 5.49 8.29 -19.87
CA ASP A 208 5.82 9.29 -20.89
C ASP A 208 4.99 10.56 -20.67
N PRO A 209 5.61 11.74 -20.41
CA PRO A 209 4.91 13.00 -20.24
C PRO A 209 4.03 13.41 -21.42
N ALA A 210 4.32 12.95 -22.64
CA ALA A 210 3.49 13.21 -23.82
C ALA A 210 2.07 12.61 -23.68
N THR A 211 1.88 11.65 -22.77
CA THR A 211 0.58 11.04 -22.50
C THR A 211 -0.28 11.80 -21.49
N MET A 212 0.17 12.95 -20.97
CA MET A 212 -0.54 13.69 -19.91
C MET A 212 -1.94 14.18 -20.30
N ASP A 213 -2.22 14.41 -21.59
CA ASP A 213 -3.54 14.84 -22.06
C ASP A 213 -4.52 13.68 -22.29
N ARG A 214 -4.05 12.44 -22.11
CA ARG A 214 -4.89 11.23 -22.22
C ARG A 214 -5.76 11.07 -20.98
N TYR A 215 -6.73 10.18 -21.07
CA TYR A 215 -7.68 9.89 -19.99
C TYR A 215 -7.34 8.57 -19.29
N PRO A 216 -7.74 8.36 -18.02
CA PRO A 216 -7.41 7.16 -17.25
C PRO A 216 -7.75 5.84 -17.96
N HIS A 217 -8.85 5.81 -18.73
CA HIS A 217 -9.30 4.60 -19.41
C HIS A 217 -8.32 4.11 -20.51
N GLU A 218 -7.42 4.97 -20.98
CA GLU A 218 -6.40 4.64 -21.98
C GLU A 218 -5.13 3.99 -21.39
N PHE A 219 -5.07 3.84 -20.07
CA PHE A 219 -3.92 3.27 -19.36
C PHE A 219 -4.23 1.90 -18.77
N SER A 220 -3.21 1.04 -18.67
CA SER A 220 -3.27 -0.23 -17.96
C SER A 220 -3.44 -0.03 -16.45
N GLY A 221 -3.83 -1.07 -15.70
CA GLY A 221 -3.96 -1.00 -14.24
C GLY A 221 -2.68 -0.52 -13.55
N GLY A 222 -1.52 -1.05 -13.96
CA GLY A 222 -0.23 -0.62 -13.43
C GLY A 222 0.13 0.84 -13.75
N GLN A 223 -0.18 1.29 -14.96
CA GLN A 223 0.02 2.69 -15.33
C GLN A 223 -0.90 3.63 -14.54
N ARG A 224 -2.15 3.24 -14.28
CA ARG A 224 -3.07 3.99 -13.41
C ARG A 224 -2.55 4.07 -11.97
N GLN A 225 -1.96 2.98 -11.46
CA GLN A 225 -1.32 3.02 -10.15
C GLN A 225 -0.15 4.00 -10.12
N ARG A 226 0.70 4.00 -11.16
CA ARG A 226 1.79 4.99 -11.32
C ARG A 226 1.24 6.42 -11.37
N ILE A 227 0.12 6.66 -12.06
CA ILE A 227 -0.56 7.97 -12.07
C ILE A 227 -1.03 8.36 -10.66
N ALA A 228 -1.62 7.43 -9.90
CA ALA A 228 -2.06 7.68 -8.53
C ALA A 228 -0.88 8.06 -7.60
N VAL A 229 0.27 7.42 -7.79
CA VAL A 229 1.53 7.79 -7.11
C VAL A 229 2.03 9.16 -7.57
N ALA A 230 2.05 9.44 -8.88
CA ALA A 230 2.46 10.74 -9.42
C ALA A 230 1.62 11.90 -8.87
N ARG A 231 0.30 11.71 -8.75
CA ARG A 231 -0.62 12.67 -8.15
C ARG A 231 -0.23 13.01 -6.71
N ALA A 232 0.21 12.04 -5.91
CA ALA A 232 0.70 12.30 -4.57
C ALA A 232 2.05 13.03 -4.59
N LEU A 233 2.98 12.60 -5.44
CA LEU A 233 4.36 13.07 -5.46
C LEU A 233 4.57 14.46 -6.05
N VAL A 234 3.64 14.92 -6.89
CA VAL A 234 3.70 16.24 -7.54
C VAL A 234 3.79 17.39 -6.53
N LEU A 235 3.25 17.19 -5.31
CA LEU A 235 3.30 18.14 -4.20
C LEU A 235 4.60 18.08 -3.40
N GLN A 236 5.48 17.13 -3.72
CA GLN A 236 6.73 16.87 -3.00
C GLN A 236 6.50 16.60 -1.50
N PRO A 237 5.68 15.59 -1.16
CA PRO A 237 5.34 15.31 0.23
C PRO A 237 6.54 14.79 1.02
N ARG A 238 6.44 14.85 2.35
CA ARG A 238 7.40 14.19 3.27
C ARG A 238 6.89 12.83 3.74
N PHE A 239 5.57 12.70 3.88
CA PHE A 239 4.90 11.47 4.31
C PHE A 239 3.87 11.02 3.27
N VAL A 240 3.89 9.74 2.95
CA VAL A 240 2.90 9.11 2.08
C VAL A 240 2.34 7.86 2.75
N MET A 241 1.03 7.84 2.94
CA MET A 241 0.28 6.62 3.26
C MET A 241 -0.04 5.88 1.97
N LEU A 242 0.38 4.62 1.88
CA LEU A 242 0.11 3.72 0.77
C LEU A 242 -0.85 2.63 1.28
N ASP A 243 -2.11 2.68 0.85
CA ASP A 243 -3.12 1.71 1.26
C ASP A 243 -3.35 0.70 0.16
N GLU A 244 -2.86 -0.54 0.33
CA GLU A 244 -3.01 -1.65 -0.61
C GLU A 244 -2.66 -1.30 -2.08
N PRO A 245 -1.52 -0.60 -2.34
CA PRO A 245 -1.22 0.00 -3.64
C PRO A 245 -0.97 -1.03 -4.75
N THR A 246 -0.89 -2.31 -4.42
CA THR A 246 -0.59 -3.42 -5.34
C THR A 246 -1.75 -4.40 -5.50
N SER A 247 -2.81 -4.28 -4.69
CA SER A 247 -3.84 -5.32 -4.54
C SER A 247 -4.64 -5.67 -5.80
N ALA A 248 -4.78 -4.73 -6.74
CA ALA A 248 -5.51 -4.92 -8.00
C ALA A 248 -4.61 -5.24 -9.20
N LEU A 249 -3.31 -5.51 -8.97
CA LEU A 249 -2.30 -5.63 -10.03
C LEU A 249 -1.76 -7.06 -10.10
N ASP A 250 -1.39 -7.50 -11.30
CA ASP A 250 -0.68 -8.77 -11.48
C ASP A 250 0.73 -8.72 -10.89
N MET A 251 1.30 -9.89 -10.58
CA MET A 251 2.62 -10.02 -9.93
C MET A 251 3.74 -9.23 -10.62
N SER A 252 3.77 -9.21 -11.96
CA SER A 252 4.80 -8.46 -12.68
C SER A 252 4.66 -6.96 -12.51
N VAL A 253 3.43 -6.47 -12.54
CA VAL A 253 3.18 -5.05 -12.31
C VAL A 253 3.42 -4.69 -10.84
N GLN A 254 3.05 -5.56 -9.90
CA GLN A 254 3.32 -5.34 -8.47
C GLN A 254 4.81 -5.18 -8.19
N ALA A 255 5.67 -6.08 -8.72
CA ALA A 255 7.12 -5.98 -8.54
C ALA A 255 7.67 -4.65 -9.09
N GLN A 256 7.17 -4.19 -10.25
CA GLN A 256 7.56 -2.90 -10.80
C GLN A 256 7.12 -1.71 -9.94
N ILE A 257 5.93 -1.79 -9.31
CA ILE A 257 5.46 -0.76 -8.37
C ILE A 257 6.32 -0.76 -7.10
N VAL A 258 6.70 -1.94 -6.61
CA VAL A 258 7.62 -2.08 -5.46
C VAL A 258 8.96 -1.41 -5.77
N ASP A 259 9.57 -1.72 -6.91
CA ASP A 259 10.84 -1.12 -7.31
C ASP A 259 10.73 0.40 -7.44
N LEU A 260 9.66 0.88 -8.08
CA LEU A 260 9.37 2.31 -8.19
C LEU A 260 9.29 2.98 -6.80
N LEU A 261 8.55 2.39 -5.86
CA LEU A 261 8.40 2.96 -4.51
C LEU A 261 9.74 2.98 -3.75
N ARG A 262 10.60 1.97 -3.92
CA ARG A 262 11.94 1.96 -3.30
C ARG A 262 12.83 3.06 -3.86
N ASP A 263 12.82 3.24 -5.17
CA ASP A 263 13.61 4.28 -5.83
C ASP A 263 13.13 5.68 -5.43
N LEU A 264 11.82 5.87 -5.32
CA LEU A 264 11.21 7.12 -4.84
C LEU A 264 11.57 7.42 -3.39
N GLN A 265 11.48 6.42 -2.50
CA GLN A 265 11.88 6.54 -1.10
C GLN A 265 13.34 7.00 -1.01
N LYS A 266 14.23 6.32 -1.75
CA LYS A 266 15.66 6.63 -1.78
C LYS A 266 15.94 8.04 -2.29
N LYS A 267 15.26 8.46 -3.35
CA LYS A 267 15.54 9.73 -4.03
C LYS A 267 15.03 10.94 -3.25
N ARG A 268 14.00 10.77 -2.43
CA ARG A 268 13.25 11.86 -1.79
C ARG A 268 13.17 11.75 -0.27
N ASP A 269 13.85 10.78 0.34
CA ASP A 269 13.80 10.48 1.77
C ASP A 269 12.36 10.36 2.33
N LEU A 270 11.46 9.78 1.52
CA LEU A 270 10.04 9.70 1.86
C LEU A 270 9.81 8.79 3.06
N ALA A 271 8.97 9.26 3.98
CA ALA A 271 8.43 8.44 5.04
C ALA A 271 7.16 7.73 4.53
N TYR A 272 7.16 6.40 4.53
CA TYR A 272 6.02 5.60 4.11
C TYR A 272 5.34 4.90 5.28
N LEU A 273 4.02 4.98 5.31
CA LEU A 273 3.18 4.03 6.00
C LEU A 273 2.56 3.11 4.94
N PHE A 274 3.05 1.88 4.87
CA PHE A 274 2.70 0.92 3.84
C PHE A 274 1.73 -0.13 4.40
N ILE A 275 0.46 -0.04 4.04
CA ILE A 275 -0.57 -0.99 4.44
C ILE A 275 -0.72 -2.02 3.33
N SER A 276 -0.51 -3.30 3.66
CA SER A 276 -0.87 -4.37 2.75
C SER A 276 -1.14 -5.69 3.45
N HIS A 277 -1.94 -6.54 2.81
CA HIS A 277 -2.08 -7.96 3.16
C HIS A 277 -1.05 -8.84 2.43
N ASP A 278 -0.36 -8.33 1.40
CA ASP A 278 0.69 -9.08 0.70
C ASP A 278 2.03 -8.95 1.46
N LEU A 279 2.35 -10.00 2.21
CA LEU A 279 3.57 -10.07 3.01
C LEU A 279 4.86 -10.09 2.18
N LYS A 280 4.83 -10.55 0.92
CA LYS A 280 6.01 -10.52 0.04
C LYS A 280 6.36 -9.10 -0.35
N VAL A 281 5.34 -8.31 -0.70
CA VAL A 281 5.47 -6.89 -1.02
C VAL A 281 5.97 -6.12 0.20
N VAL A 282 5.40 -6.37 1.38
CA VAL A 282 5.83 -5.72 2.63
C VAL A 282 7.29 -6.04 2.94
N ARG A 283 7.71 -7.31 2.82
CA ARG A 283 9.10 -7.72 3.05
C ARG A 283 10.09 -7.01 2.13
N ALA A 284 9.72 -6.73 0.89
CA ALA A 284 10.58 -6.04 -0.07
C ALA A 284 10.73 -4.54 0.22
N LEU A 285 9.77 -3.92 0.92
CA LEU A 285 9.66 -2.47 1.11
C LEU A 285 9.89 -1.97 2.53
N ALA A 286 9.52 -2.74 3.55
CA ALA A 286 9.37 -2.27 4.92
C ALA A 286 10.64 -2.46 5.75
N ASN A 287 11.08 -1.39 6.41
CA ASN A 287 12.18 -1.41 7.39
C ASN A 287 11.73 -2.04 8.71
N GLU A 288 10.55 -1.61 9.16
CA GLU A 288 9.87 -2.09 10.35
C GLU A 288 8.45 -2.51 9.98
N ILE A 289 7.87 -3.36 10.80
CA ILE A 289 6.51 -3.86 10.59
C ILE A 289 5.72 -3.81 11.89
N ILE A 290 4.44 -3.50 11.75
CA ILE A 290 3.40 -3.65 12.78
C ILE A 290 2.42 -4.70 12.29
N VAL A 291 2.23 -5.74 13.09
CA VAL A 291 1.20 -6.76 12.89
C VAL A 291 -0.01 -6.38 13.74
N MET A 292 -1.14 -6.12 13.07
CA MET A 292 -2.39 -5.71 13.71
C MET A 292 -3.42 -6.84 13.72
N ARG A 293 -4.11 -7.02 14.84
CA ARG A 293 -5.28 -7.89 15.00
C ARG A 293 -6.29 -7.20 15.90
N MET A 294 -7.58 -7.21 15.50
CA MET A 294 -8.67 -6.63 16.30
C MET A 294 -8.39 -5.21 16.83
N GLY A 295 -7.81 -4.35 16.00
CA GLY A 295 -7.51 -2.97 16.36
C GLY A 295 -6.30 -2.77 17.29
N GLN A 296 -5.53 -3.82 17.59
CA GLN A 296 -4.36 -3.76 18.46
C GLN A 296 -3.10 -4.25 17.75
N VAL A 297 -1.94 -3.79 18.21
CA VAL A 297 -0.64 -4.33 17.79
C VAL A 297 -0.38 -5.62 18.54
N VAL A 298 -0.22 -6.73 17.82
CA VAL A 298 0.16 -8.01 18.42
C VAL A 298 1.65 -8.26 18.35
N GLU A 299 2.33 -7.72 17.35
CA GLU A 299 3.78 -7.83 17.21
C GLU A 299 4.31 -6.65 16.39
N SER A 300 5.49 -6.15 16.74
CA SER A 300 6.18 -5.10 15.99
C SER A 300 7.69 -5.21 16.13
N GLY A 301 8.41 -4.63 15.16
CA GLY A 301 9.87 -4.57 15.19
C GLY A 301 10.50 -4.51 13.80
N PRO A 302 11.82 -4.72 13.69
CA PRO A 302 12.51 -4.83 12.41
C PRO A 302 11.85 -5.88 11.52
N ALA A 303 11.59 -5.54 10.26
CA ALA A 303 10.85 -6.42 9.35
C ALA A 303 11.49 -7.80 9.24
N ASP A 304 12.81 -7.86 9.01
CA ASP A 304 13.56 -9.13 8.93
C ASP A 304 13.36 -10.00 10.19
N GLN A 305 13.33 -9.39 11.39
CA GLN A 305 13.11 -10.14 12.63
C GLN A 305 11.70 -10.72 12.73
N VAL A 306 10.67 -9.93 12.41
CA VAL A 306 9.28 -10.37 12.50
C VAL A 306 8.95 -11.40 11.40
N PHE A 307 9.55 -11.27 10.22
CA PHE A 307 9.40 -12.24 9.13
C PHE A 307 10.11 -13.56 9.41
N ASP A 308 11.37 -13.52 9.86
CA ASP A 308 12.19 -14.73 9.99
C ASP A 308 12.02 -15.41 11.37
N HIS A 309 11.68 -14.64 12.41
CA HIS A 309 11.54 -15.11 13.79
C HIS A 309 10.29 -14.53 14.48
N PRO A 310 9.07 -14.78 13.93
CA PRO A 310 7.83 -14.31 14.54
C PRO A 310 7.62 -14.93 15.93
N LYS A 311 7.32 -14.09 16.91
CA LYS A 311 7.19 -14.50 18.32
C LYS A 311 5.78 -14.97 18.66
N THR A 312 4.77 -14.26 18.17
CA THR A 312 3.37 -14.57 18.51
C THR A 312 2.79 -15.65 17.61
N ASP A 313 1.83 -16.42 18.14
CA ASP A 313 1.20 -17.50 17.38
C ASP A 313 0.37 -16.97 16.21
N TYR A 314 -0.22 -15.79 16.37
CA TYR A 314 -0.90 -15.08 15.29
C TYR A 314 0.06 -14.73 14.15
N THR A 315 1.20 -14.09 14.45
CA THR A 315 2.17 -13.75 13.41
C THR A 315 2.73 -14.99 12.75
N LYS A 316 3.04 -16.06 13.50
CA LYS A 316 3.47 -17.34 12.93
C LYS A 316 2.45 -17.89 11.93
N ALA A 317 1.16 -17.89 12.30
CA ALA A 317 0.10 -18.35 11.42
C ALA A 317 -0.06 -17.46 10.18
N LEU A 318 0.04 -16.14 10.34
CA LEU A 318 0.00 -15.19 9.22
C LEU A 318 1.16 -15.42 8.24
N MET A 319 2.38 -15.64 8.73
CA MET A 319 3.55 -15.94 7.90
C MET A 319 3.40 -17.29 7.19
N ALA A 320 2.98 -18.34 7.91
CA ALA A 320 2.76 -19.67 7.33
C ALA A 320 1.68 -19.64 6.23
N ALA A 321 0.59 -18.89 6.44
CA ALA A 321 -0.45 -18.72 5.44
C ALA A 321 0.06 -18.00 4.17
N ALA A 322 0.90 -16.97 4.33
CA ALA A 322 1.38 -16.16 3.21
C ALA A 322 2.54 -16.77 2.41
N PHE A 323 3.48 -17.45 3.08
CA PHE A 323 4.68 -17.99 2.44
C PHE A 323 4.59 -19.48 2.16
N ASP A 324 3.98 -20.23 3.08
CA ASP A 324 3.88 -21.67 2.98
C ASP A 324 2.52 -22.13 2.50
N ILE A 325 1.51 -21.25 2.33
CA ILE A 325 0.11 -21.55 1.97
C ILE A 325 -0.37 -22.79 2.75
N GLU A 326 -0.08 -22.83 4.04
CA GLU A 326 -0.60 -23.83 4.96
C GLU A 326 -1.89 -23.28 5.58
N ALA A 327 -2.92 -24.11 5.69
CA ALA A 327 -4.10 -23.73 6.45
C ALA A 327 -3.69 -23.57 7.91
N ALA A 328 -3.94 -22.39 8.49
CA ALA A 328 -3.70 -22.18 9.91
C ALA A 328 -4.50 -23.22 10.74
N PRO A 329 -3.95 -23.73 11.85
CA PRO A 329 -4.69 -24.60 12.75
C PRO A 329 -6.02 -23.95 13.17
N GLU A 330 -7.09 -24.73 13.27
CA GLU A 330 -8.42 -24.24 13.67
C GLU A 330 -8.32 -23.44 14.98
N GLY A 331 -8.82 -22.19 14.97
CA GLY A 331 -8.85 -21.30 16.14
C GLY A 331 -7.73 -20.25 16.23
N VAL A 332 -6.68 -20.31 15.40
CA VAL A 332 -5.61 -19.29 15.42
C VAL A 332 -5.98 -18.04 14.61
N VAL A 333 -6.80 -18.22 13.56
CA VAL A 333 -7.27 -17.19 12.61
C VAL A 333 -8.79 -16.98 12.72
N SER A 334 -9.45 -17.54 13.73
CA SER A 334 -10.91 -17.42 13.84
C SER A 334 -11.36 -16.00 14.20
N GLN A 335 -12.43 -15.57 13.50
CA GLN A 335 -13.18 -14.32 13.64
C GLN A 335 -13.60 -14.00 15.07
#